data_AF-A0A843C0J8-F1
#
_entry.id   AF-A0A843C0J8-F1
#
_cell.length_a   1.000
_cell.length_b   1.000
_cell.length_c   1.000
_cell.angle_alpha   90.00
_cell.angle_beta   90.00
_cell.angle_gamma   90.00
#
_symmetry.space_group_name_H-M   'P 1'
#
loop_
_entity.id
_entity.type
_entity.pdbx_description
1 polymer ?
#
loop_
_entity_poly.entity_id
_entity_poly.type
_entity_poly.pdbx_seq_one_letter_code
_entity_poly.pdbx_strand_id
1 'polypeptide(L)'
;MQPPTNYVILLLASAVISATSGIYTWHRKRAERVKDMAGPLLLLNGSVWSMSYALELLATHLPSKLFWIKIQYASITLIGTGWLL
;
A
#
# COMPACT_ATOMS: atom_id res chain seq x y z
N MET A 1 -9.97 10.96 19.55
CA MET A 1 -8.75 10.23 19.97
C MET A 1 -7.69 10.48 18.91
N GLN A 2 -6.62 11.21 19.23
CA GLN A 2 -5.50 11.38 18.29
C GLN A 2 -4.81 10.01 18.13
N PRO A 3 -4.54 9.54 16.89
CA PRO A 3 -3.79 8.31 16.71
C PRO A 3 -2.40 8.48 17.31
N PRO A 4 -1.85 7.47 18.00
CA PRO A 4 -0.50 7.55 18.54
C PRO A 4 0.48 7.76 17.39
N THR A 5 1.29 8.82 17.44
CA THR A 5 2.27 9.18 16.40
C THR A 5 3.15 8.01 15.98
N ASN A 6 3.44 7.10 16.92
CA ASN A 6 4.19 5.86 16.69
C ASN A 6 3.55 4.97 15.62
N TYR A 7 2.23 4.92 15.54
CA TYR A 7 1.52 4.09 14.59
C TYR A 7 1.64 4.62 13.15
N VAL A 8 1.62 5.95 12.97
CA VAL A 8 1.84 6.58 11.67
C VAL A 8 3.25 6.29 11.15
N ILE A 9 4.25 6.36 12.04
CA ILE A 9 5.65 6.06 11.69
C ILE A 9 5.78 4.59 11.25
N LEU A 10 5.15 3.66 11.97
CA LEU A 10 5.16 2.23 11.62
C LEU A 10 4.46 1.97 10.28
N LEU A 11 3.35 2.66 9.99
CA LEU A 11 2.68 2.56 8.69
C LEU A 11 3.54 3.06 7.53
N LEU A 12 4.23 4.19 7.71
CA LEU A 12 5.14 4.72 6.71
C LEU A 12 6.33 3.77 6.49
N ALA A 13 6.91 3.22 7.56
CA ALA A 13 7.96 2.21 7.45
C ALA A 13 7.48 0.96 6.70
N SER A 14 6.29 0.47 7.03
CA SER A 14 5.66 -0.67 6.32
C SER A 14 5.42 -0.35 4.84
N ALA A 15 4.97 0.87 4.52
CA ALA A 15 4.78 1.30 3.14
C ALA A 15 6.09 1.28 2.35
N VAL A 16 7.18 1.79 2.94
CA VAL A 16 8.51 1.80 2.30
C VAL A 16 9.03 0.37 2.10
N ILE A 17 8.95 -0.49 3.11
CA ILE A 17 9.41 -1.89 3.02
C ILE A 17 8.61 -2.65 1.96
N SER A 18 7.30 -2.44 1.90
CA SER A 18 6.44 -3.10 0.92
C SER A 18 6.72 -2.60 -0.50
N ALA A 19 6.96 -1.30 -0.68
CA ALA A 19 7.35 -0.73 -1.97
C ALA A 19 8.71 -1.29 -2.45
N THR A 20 9.73 -1.27 -1.60
CA THR A 20 11.07 -1.76 -1.98
C THR A 20 11.05 -3.24 -2.29
N SER A 21 10.33 -4.04 -1.51
CA SER A 21 10.14 -5.48 -1.74
C SER A 21 9.37 -5.75 -3.03
N GLY A 22 8.29 -5.01 -3.28
CA GLY A 22 7.49 -5.11 -4.51
C GLY A 22 8.30 -4.77 -5.76
N ILE A 23 9.06 -3.66 -5.73
CA ILE A 23 9.95 -3.24 -6.82
C ILE A 23 11.06 -4.29 -7.04
N TYR A 24 11.72 -4.73 -5.97
CA TYR A 24 12.78 -5.73 -6.07
C TYR A 24 12.30 -7.04 -6.68
N THR A 25 11.19 -7.57 -6.19
CA THR A 25 10.59 -8.81 -6.69
C THR A 25 10.07 -8.66 -8.13
N TRP A 26 9.53 -7.50 -8.49
CA TRP A 26 9.16 -7.18 -9.88
C TRP A 26 10.35 -7.25 -10.82
N HIS A 27 11.45 -6.57 -10.49
CA HIS A 27 12.67 -6.61 -11.30
C HIS A 27 13.24 -8.02 -11.43
N ARG A 28 13.26 -8.76 -10.32
CA ARG A 28 13.74 -10.15 -10.29
C ARG A 28 12.89 -11.07 -11.15
N LYS A 29 11.57 -11.09 -10.95
CA LYS A 29 10.65 -11.94 -11.73
C LYS A 29 10.64 -11.58 -13.22
N ARG A 30 10.79 -10.29 -13.56
CA ARG A 30 10.93 -9.83 -14.95
C ARG A 30 12.21 -10.36 -15.60
N ALA A 31 13.32 -10.39 -14.88
CA ALA A 31 14.58 -10.97 -15.36
C ALA A 31 14.47 -12.49 -15.55
N GLU A 32 13.79 -13.18 -14.63
CA GLU A 32 13.54 -14.64 -14.68
C GLU A 32 12.42 -15.04 -15.67
N ARG A 33 11.79 -14.09 -16.38
CA ARG A 33 10.63 -14.29 -17.28
C ARG A 33 9.48 -15.08 -16.64
N VAL A 34 9.33 -14.97 -15.33
CA VAL A 34 8.21 -15.57 -14.59
C VAL A 34 6.94 -14.84 -14.98
N LYS A 35 5.88 -15.56 -15.36
CA LYS A 35 4.60 -14.95 -15.78
C LYS A 35 3.77 -14.42 -14.61
N ASP A 36 3.89 -15.05 -13.45
CA ASP A 36 3.18 -14.66 -12.23
C ASP A 36 3.78 -13.37 -11.65
N MET A 37 3.01 -12.29 -11.72
CA MET A 37 3.33 -10.97 -11.15
C MET A 37 2.44 -10.62 -9.95
N ALA A 38 1.63 -11.55 -9.45
CA ALA A 38 0.66 -11.28 -8.38
C ALA A 38 1.34 -10.82 -7.09
N GLY A 39 2.40 -11.51 -6.66
CA GLY A 39 3.16 -11.16 -5.45
C GLY A 39 3.72 -9.72 -5.45
N PRO A 40 4.52 -9.31 -6.46
CA PRO A 40 5.01 -7.94 -6.58
C PRO A 40 3.89 -6.88 -6.60
N LEU A 41 2.79 -7.15 -7.32
CA LEU A 41 1.65 -6.22 -7.41
C LEU A 41 0.93 -6.07 -6.06
N LEU A 42 0.77 -7.16 -5.31
CA LEU A 42 0.18 -7.14 -3.98
C LEU A 42 1.04 -6.33 -3.00
N LEU A 43 2.36 -6.47 -3.06
CA LEU A 43 3.30 -5.70 -2.23
C LEU A 43 3.25 -4.20 -2.54
N LEU A 44 3.20 -3.84 -3.83
CA LEU A 44 3.05 -2.45 -4.26
C LEU A 44 1.70 -1.87 -3.83
N ASN A 45 0.62 -2.63 -3.99
CA ASN A 45 -0.71 -2.19 -3.58
C ASN A 45 -0.82 -2.04 -2.05
N GLY A 46 -0.22 -2.95 -1.27
CA GLY A 46 -0.12 -2.84 0.17
C GLY A 46 0.65 -1.60 0.62
N SER A 47 1.69 -1.20 -0.13
CA SER A 47 2.39 0.07 0.10
C SER A 47 1.48 1.29 -0.06
N VAL A 48 0.69 1.33 -1.14
CA VAL A 48 -0.26 2.41 -1.41
C VAL A 48 -1.33 2.50 -0.31
N TRP A 49 -1.82 1.34 0.15
CA TRP A 49 -2.78 1.29 1.26
C TRP A 49 -2.20 1.86 2.56
N SER A 50 -1.02 1.38 2.97
CA SER A 50 -0.35 1.84 4.20
C SER A 50 0.00 3.34 4.16
N MET A 51 0.45 3.84 3.01
CA MET A 51 0.75 5.26 2.80
C MET A 51 -0.51 6.11 2.91
N SER A 52 -1.59 5.69 2.24
CA SER A 52 -2.86 6.41 2.25
C SER A 52 -3.48 6.44 3.64
N TYR A 53 -3.36 5.34 4.39
CA TYR A 53 -3.85 5.27 5.75
C TYR A 53 -3.05 6.16 6.70
N ALA A 54 -1.71 6.19 6.59
CA ALA A 54 -0.88 7.12 7.34
C ALA A 54 -1.27 8.59 7.06
N LEU A 55 -1.52 8.94 5.80
CA LEU A 55 -1.91 10.30 5.40
C LEU A 55 -3.34 10.66 5.85
N GLU A 56 -4.24 9.69 5.92
CA GLU A 56 -5.57 9.88 6.52
C GLU A 56 -5.47 10.22 8.01
N LEU A 57 -4.60 9.52 8.74
CA LEU A 57 -4.38 9.74 10.17
C LEU A 57 -3.77 11.13 10.46
N LEU A 58 -2.93 11.63 9.55
CA LEU A 58 -2.34 12.97 9.63
C LEU A 58 -3.30 14.07 9.16
N ALA A 59 -4.33 13.74 8.38
CA ALA A 59 -5.29 14.72 7.89
C ALA A 59 -6.19 15.27 9.01
N THR A 60 -6.20 16.59 9.16
CA THR A 60 -7.03 17.31 10.15
C THR A 60 -8.40 17.69 9.61
N HIS A 61 -8.56 17.78 8.29
CA HIS A 61 -9.79 18.23 7.63
C HIS A 61 -10.58 17.05 7.03
N LEU A 62 -11.91 17.13 7.09
CA LEU A 62 -12.83 16.11 6.60
C LEU A 62 -12.66 15.80 5.09
N PRO A 63 -12.49 16.78 4.18
CA PRO A 63 -12.29 16.49 2.76
C PRO A 63 -11.02 15.67 2.49
N SER A 64 -9.93 15.99 3.20
CA SER A 64 -8.65 15.27 3.07
C SER A 64 -8.76 13.83 3.54
N LYS A 65 -9.49 13.56 4.63
CA LYS A 65 -9.76 12.19 5.08
C LYS A 65 -10.55 11.38 4.05
N LEU A 66 -11.61 11.97 3.50
CA LEU A 66 -12.44 11.32 2.47
C LEU A 66 -11.63 11.01 1.21
N PHE A 67 -10.68 11.87 0.83
CA PHE A 67 -9.78 11.60 -0.28
C PHE A 67 -8.92 10.36 -0.04
N TRP A 68 -8.26 10.26 1.12
CA TRP A 68 -7.41 9.12 1.46
C TRP A 68 -8.19 7.82 1.65
N ILE A 69 -9.41 7.89 2.21
CA ILE A 69 -10.31 6.75 2.31
C ILE A 69 -10.67 6.19 0.93
N LYS A 70 -10.95 7.04 -0.06
CA LYS A 70 -11.26 6.58 -1.43
C LYS A 70 -10.08 5.80 -2.04
N ILE A 71 -8.86 6.25 -1.81
CA ILE A 71 -7.65 5.55 -2.26
C ILE A 71 -7.52 4.20 -1.54
N GLN A 72 -7.75 4.14 -0.23
CA GLN A 72 -7.73 2.89 0.51
C GLN A 72 -8.77 1.88 0.00
N TYR A 73 -10.00 2.33 -0.30
CA TYR A 73 -11.03 1.47 -0.88
C TYR A 73 -10.61 0.90 -2.23
N ALA A 74 -9.98 1.71 -3.09
CA ALA A 74 -9.43 1.23 -4.36
C ALA A 74 -8.31 0.19 -4.14
N SER A 75 -7.44 0.39 -3.15
CA SER A 75 -6.45 -0.62 -2.80
C SER A 75 -7.08 -1.91 -2.28
N ILE A 76 -8.13 -1.84 -1.44
CA ILE A 76 -8.81 -3.04 -0.90
C ILE A 76 -9.40 -3.89 -2.02
N THR A 77 -10.06 -3.29 -3.01
CA THR A 77 -10.61 -4.03 -4.15
C THR A 77 -9.51 -4.69 -4.99
N LEU A 78 -8.38 -4.01 -5.17
CA LEU A 78 -7.21 -4.54 -5.87
C LEU A 78 -6.56 -5.73 -5.15
N ILE A 79 -6.58 -5.78 -3.80
CA ILE A 79 -6.08 -6.95 -3.04
C ILE A 79 -6.94 -8.18 -3.35
N GLY A 80 -8.26 -8.03 -3.33
CA GLY A 80 -9.19 -9.13 -3.62
C GLY A 80 -9.01 -9.69 -5.02
N THR A 81 -8.88 -8.82 -6.03
CA THR A 81 -8.63 -9.25 -7.41
C THR A 81 -7.23 -9.79 -7.61
N GLY A 82 -6.24 -9.23 -6.91
CA GLY A 82 -4.84 -9.64 -7.00
C GLY A 82 -4.57 -11.03 -6.43
N TRP A 83 -5.47 -11.55 -5.59
CA TRP A 83 -5.44 -12.94 -5.11
C TRP A 83 -5.87 -13.96 -6.19
N LEU A 84 -6.66 -13.54 -7.18
CA LEU A 84 -7.21 -14.44 -8.21
C LEU A 84 -6.34 -14.52 -9.47
N LEU A 85 -5.27 -13.73 -9.55
CA LEU A 85 -4.29 -13.68 -10.65
C LEU A 85 -3.07 -14.54 -10.34
#